data_AF-A0A957SYA1-F1
#
_entry.id   AF-A0A957SYA1-F1
#
_cell.length_a   1.000
_cell.length_b   1.000
_cell.length_c   1.000
_cell.angle_alpha   90.00
_cell.angle_beta   90.00
_cell.angle_gamma   90.00
#
_symmetry.space_group_name_H-M   'P 1'
#
loop_
_entity.id
_entity.type
_entity.pdbx_description
1 polymer ?
#
loop_
_entity_poly.entity_id
_entity_poly.type
_entity_poly.pdbx_seq_one_letter_code
_entity_poly.pdbx_strand_id
1 'polypeptide(L)' 'RIPKARNVFEDWHETPRWQALTVTDFSNFCRSHGFKIEQQVYLTGRGNRIQTRYKNLLSATAVFTLRTL' A
#
# COMPACT_ATOMS: atom_id res chain seq x y z
N ARG A 1 1.81 -3.33 34.73
CA ARG A 1 2.66 -3.81 33.62
C ARG A 1 1.76 -4.60 32.67
N ILE A 2 1.67 -4.25 31.39
CA ILE A 2 0.77 -4.90 30.42
C ILE A 2 1.45 -6.18 29.90
N PRO A 3 0.73 -7.31 29.78
CA PRO A 3 1.30 -8.56 29.30
C PRO A 3 1.72 -8.45 27.83
N LYS A 4 2.93 -8.93 27.49
CA LYS A 4 3.40 -9.00 26.10
C LYS A 4 2.71 -10.17 25.38
N ALA A 5 2.27 -9.94 24.15
CA ALA A 5 1.72 -11.02 23.32
C ALA A 5 2.85 -11.97 22.91
N ARG A 6 2.64 -13.28 23.09
CA ARG A 6 3.67 -14.32 22.88
C ARG A 6 4.21 -14.39 21.45
N ASN A 7 3.45 -13.93 20.46
CA ASN A 7 3.76 -14.06 19.03
C ASN A 7 4.02 -12.73 18.32
N VAL A 8 4.06 -11.61 19.04
CA VAL A 8 4.35 -10.30 18.45
C VAL A 8 5.68 -9.84 19.03
N PHE A 9 6.70 -9.77 18.19
CA PHE A 9 8.05 -9.36 18.58
C PHE A 9 8.17 -7.86 18.88
N GLU A 10 7.16 -7.08 18.49
CA GLU A 10 7.11 -5.64 18.64
C GLU A 10 6.21 -5.25 19.82
N ASP A 11 6.66 -4.29 20.62
CA ASP A 11 5.88 -3.81 21.75
C ASP A 11 4.66 -3.02 21.24
N TRP A 12 3.47 -3.31 21.76
CA TRP A 12 2.20 -2.74 21.27
C TRP A 12 2.13 -1.19 21.27
N HIS A 13 3.00 -0.55 22.05
CA HIS A 13 3.09 0.91 22.20
C HIS A 13 4.18 1.52 21.32
N GLU A 14 5.05 0.69 20.74
CA GLU A 14 5.99 1.14 19.73
C GLU A 14 5.21 1.36 18.44
N THR A 15 5.34 2.56 17.90
CA THR A 15 4.80 2.86 16.58
C THR A 15 5.79 2.25 15.58
N PRO A 16 5.39 1.26 14.76
CA PRO A 16 6.29 0.69 13.77
C PRO A 16 6.82 1.82 12.89
N ARG A 17 8.10 1.74 12.48
CA ARG A 17 8.70 2.74 11.58
C ARG A 17 7.75 2.95 10.41
N TRP A 18 7.23 4.17 10.26
CA TRP A 18 6.30 4.54 9.20
C TRP A 18 7.02 4.52 7.85
N GLN A 19 7.22 3.33 7.30
CA GLN A 19 7.55 3.20 5.89
C GLN A 19 6.29 3.55 5.11
N ALA A 20 6.40 4.54 4.23
CA ALA A 20 5.30 4.92 3.37
C ALA A 20 4.88 3.71 2.53
N LEU A 21 3.62 3.28 2.64
CA LEU A 21 3.06 2.24 1.78
C LEU A 21 2.97 2.79 0.35
N THR A 22 3.85 2.34 -0.53
CA THR A 22 3.91 2.82 -1.92
C THR A 22 3.02 1.98 -2.85
N VAL A 23 2.76 2.50 -4.06
CA VAL A 23 2.09 1.73 -5.12
C VAL A 23 2.90 0.48 -5.48
N THR A 24 4.23 0.56 -5.38
CA THR A 24 5.13 -0.57 -5.65
C THR A 24 4.94 -1.67 -4.60
N ASP A 25 4.89 -1.29 -3.32
CA ASP A 25 4.68 -2.25 -2.23
C ASP A 25 3.34 -2.97 -2.39
N PHE A 26 2.27 -2.22 -2.68
CA PHE A 26 0.95 -2.79 -2.94
C PHE A 26 0.95 -3.71 -4.17
N SER A 27 1.64 -3.32 -5.25
CA SER A 27 1.73 -4.14 -6.46
C SER A 27 2.46 -5.47 -6.21
N ASN A 28 3.53 -5.44 -5.40
CA ASN A 28 4.27 -6.64 -5.02
C ASN A 28 3.45 -7.53 -4.08
N PHE A 29 2.72 -6.93 -3.14
CA PHE A 29 1.77 -7.63 -2.29
C PHE A 29 0.72 -8.39 -3.13
N CYS A 30 0.05 -7.72 -4.07
CA CYS A 30 -0.93 -8.37 -4.95
C CYS A 30 -0.34 -9.57 -5.69
N ARG A 31 0.86 -9.42 -6.27
CA ARG A 31 1.53 -10.52 -6.99
C ARG A 31 1.84 -11.71 -6.11
N SER A 32 2.35 -11.49 -4.90
CA SER A 32 2.69 -12.56 -3.96
C SER A 32 1.47 -13.30 -3.39
N HIS A 33 0.30 -12.67 -3.42
CA HIS A 33 -0.95 -13.23 -2.87
C HIS A 33 -1.94 -13.70 -3.95
N GLY A 34 -1.50 -13.83 -5.21
CA GLY A 34 -2.34 -14.37 -6.28
C GLY A 34 -3.40 -13.40 -6.82
N PHE A 35 -3.18 -12.08 -6.68
CA PHE A 35 -4.05 -11.07 -7.28
C PHE A 35 -3.43 -10.50 -8.56
N LYS A 36 -4.25 -10.43 -9.60
CA LYS A 36 -3.97 -9.69 -10.83
C LYS A 36 -4.59 -8.30 -10.75
N ILE A 37 -3.76 -7.27 -10.96
CA ILE A 37 -4.24 -5.90 -11.07
C ILE A 37 -4.67 -5.65 -12.52
N GLU A 38 -5.97 -5.46 -12.76
CA GLU A 38 -6.51 -5.25 -14.12
C GLU A 38 -6.46 -3.78 -14.53
N GLN A 39 -6.77 -2.88 -13.60
CA GLN A 39 -6.81 -1.43 -13.84
C GLN A 39 -6.20 -0.67 -12.67
N GLN A 40 -5.63 0.49 -12.99
CA GLN A 40 -4.92 1.35 -12.05
C GLN A 40 -5.24 2.80 -12.38
N VAL A 41 -5.69 3.57 -11.38
CA VAL A 41 -5.95 5.00 -11.51
C VAL A 41 -5.19 5.74 -10.41
N TYR A 42 -4.48 6.80 -10.78
CA TYR A 42 -3.71 7.63 -9.87
C TYR A 42 -4.31 9.02 -9.79
N LEU A 43 -4.51 9.52 -8.57
CA LEU A 43 -5.11 10.81 -8.29
C LEU A 43 -4.14 11.68 -7.49
N THR A 44 -4.09 12.97 -7.83
CA THR A 44 -3.47 13.99 -6.97
C THR A 44 -4.25 14.13 -5.66
N GLY A 45 -3.68 14.79 -4.65
CA GLY A 45 -4.41 15.12 -3.41
C GLY A 45 -5.64 16.02 -3.61
N ARG A 46 -5.82 16.61 -4.80
CA ARG A 46 -7.00 17.40 -5.20
C ARG A 46 -8.00 16.63 -6.05
N GLY A 47 -7.80 15.31 -6.25
CA GLY A 47 -8.71 14.44 -7.02
C GLY A 47 -8.50 14.42 -8.53
N ASN A 48 -7.55 15.21 -9.08
CA ASN A 48 -7.26 15.17 -10.51
C ASN A 48 -6.52 13.89 -10.90
N ARG A 49 -6.93 13.27 -12.01
CA ARG A 49 -6.29 12.08 -12.56
C ARG A 49 -4.92 12.41 -13.15
N ILE A 50 -3.92 11.61 -12.81
CA ILE A 50 -2.56 11.75 -13.30
C ILE A 50 -2.28 10.64 -14.31
N GLN A 51 -1.88 11.02 -15.52
CA GLN A 51 -1.25 10.11 -16.48
C GLN A 51 0.25 10.37 -16.46
N THR A 52 0.99 9.63 -15.63
CA THR A 52 2.45 9.75 -15.56
C THR A 52 3.12 8.38 -15.42
N ARG A 53 4.35 8.28 -15.90
CA ARG A 53 5.23 7.13 -15.64
C ARG A 53 5.74 7.11 -14.20
N TYR A 54 5.78 8.27 -13.52
CA TYR A 54 6.25 8.41 -12.13
C TYR A 54 5.10 8.34 -11.12
N LYS A 55 4.43 7.19 -11.10
CA LYS A 55 3.21 6.94 -10.34
C LYS A 55 3.35 7.27 -8.84
N ASN A 56 4.49 6.95 -8.24
CA ASN A 56 4.73 7.15 -6.81
C ASN A 56 5.04 8.59 -6.38
N LEU A 57 5.48 9.47 -7.30
CA LEU A 57 5.98 10.80 -6.90
C LEU A 57 4.89 11.88 -6.91
N LEU A 58 3.82 11.69 -7.68
CA LEU A 58 2.79 12.71 -7.90
C LEU A 58 1.39 12.30 -7.41
N SER A 59 1.14 11.02 -7.14
CA SER A 59 -0.17 10.56 -6.68
C SER A 59 -0.26 10.57 -5.15
N ALA A 60 -1.29 11.20 -4.61
CA ALA A 60 -1.65 11.06 -3.20
C ALA A 60 -2.52 9.81 -2.98
N THR A 61 -3.30 9.43 -4.00
CA THR A 61 -4.24 8.30 -3.93
C THR A 61 -4.10 7.44 -5.17
N ALA A 62 -4.11 6.11 -4.98
CA ALA A 62 -4.15 5.14 -6.06
C ALA A 62 -5.34 4.19 -5.86
N VAL A 63 -6.09 3.93 -6.94
CA VAL A 63 -7.24 3.03 -6.97
C VAL A 63 -6.94 1.87 -7.91
N PHE A 64 -7.21 0.65 -7.47
CA PHE A 64 -6.89 -0.58 -8.19
C PHE A 64 -8.13 -1.46 -8.33
N THR A 65 -8.31 -2.04 -9.52
CA THR A 65 -9.26 -3.12 -9.74
C THR A 65 -8.50 -4.44 -9.71
N LEU A 66 -8.89 -5.35 -8.81
CA LEU A 66 -8.22 -6.62 -8.59
C LEU A 66 -9.07 -7.79 -9.09
N ARG A 67 -8.40 -8.83 -9.59
CA ARG A 67 -8.97 -10.14 -9.88
C ARG A 67 -8.13 -11.22 -9.19
N THR A 68 -8.76 -12.17 -8.53
CA THR A 68 -8.09 -13.37 -7.99
C THR A 68 -7.71 -14.31 -9.14
N LEU A 69 -6.49 -14.85 -9.09
CA LEU A 69 -6.01 -15.89 -10.01
C LEU A 69 -6.60 -17.26 -9.65
#